data_AF-A0A1L4C066-F1
#
_entry.id   AF-A0A1L4C066-F1
#
_cell.length_a   1.000
_cell.length_b   1.000
_cell.length_c   1.000
_cell.angle_alpha   90.00
_cell.angle_beta   90.00
_cell.angle_gamma   90.00
#
_symmetry.space_group_name_H-M   'P 1'
#
loop_
_entity.id
_entity.type
_entity.pdbx_description
1 polymer ?
#
loop_
_entity_poly.entity_id
_entity_poly.type
_entity_poly.pdbx_seq_one_letter_code
_entity_poly.pdbx_strand_id
1 'polypeptide(L)'
;MDIIQIVLGSTVSIISIFISNYLGRKATKNNYQLETKDKAYKSFYVPLMKFLISANKDSMIYYWYIASWYAAPGKFKKSSDLLSDLLRSNLEVLPPKVVTLVSEYSTSTSGAQMFFGDDGYRENYRHNLIKASELFDTIVRQSLQEASLISKELGYPDIAKPILESFDNIEKTNLNFPRYLPEIYQKSGPRQFVGEEPPYY
;
A
#
# COMPACT_ATOMS: atom_id res chain seq x y z
N MET A 1 -59.32 -26.50 -22.65
CA MET A 1 -58.12 -25.95 -21.98
C MET A 1 -58.23 -24.45 -22.10
N ASP A 2 -58.48 -23.76 -20.99
CA ASP A 2 -58.92 -22.38 -21.01
C ASP A 2 -57.79 -21.43 -21.42
N ILE A 3 -58.10 -20.47 -22.27
CA ILE A 3 -57.18 -19.42 -22.75
C ILE A 3 -56.46 -18.75 -21.56
N ILE A 4 -57.13 -18.62 -20.42
CA ILE A 4 -56.60 -18.06 -19.18
C ILE A 4 -55.43 -18.89 -18.64
N GLN A 5 -55.49 -20.23 -18.69
CA GLN A 5 -54.38 -21.10 -18.24
C GLN A 5 -53.16 -20.97 -19.15
N ILE A 6 -53.36 -20.83 -20.47
CA ILE A 6 -52.29 -20.65 -21.45
C ILE A 6 -51.59 -19.30 -21.22
N VAL A 7 -52.35 -18.22 -21.01
CA VAL A 7 -51.81 -16.89 -20.73
C VAL A 7 -51.05 -16.85 -19.40
N LEU A 8 -51.59 -17.46 -18.34
CA LEU A 8 -50.92 -17.55 -17.04
C LEU A 8 -49.62 -18.36 -17.12
N GLY A 9 -49.63 -19.53 -17.76
CA GLY A 9 -48.44 -20.36 -17.92
C GLY A 9 -47.33 -19.66 -18.71
N SER A 10 -47.71 -18.94 -19.76
CA SER A 10 -46.78 -18.15 -20.58
C SER A 10 -46.17 -17.00 -19.78
N THR A 11 -46.99 -16.29 -18.99
CA THR A 11 -46.54 -15.17 -18.15
C THR A 11 -45.58 -15.61 -17.06
N VAL A 12 -45.90 -16.71 -16.37
CA VAL A 12 -45.01 -17.30 -15.34
C VAL A 12 -43.68 -17.69 -15.97
N SER A 13 -43.70 -18.35 -17.13
CA SER A 13 -42.47 -18.77 -17.83
C SER A 13 -41.58 -17.58 -18.19
N ILE A 14 -42.16 -16.50 -18.73
CA ILE A 14 -41.43 -15.27 -19.07
C ILE A 14 -40.83 -14.65 -17.81
N ILE A 15 -41.61 -14.50 -16.74
CA ILE A 15 -41.12 -13.93 -15.46
C ILE A 15 -40.00 -14.78 -14.87
N SER A 16 -40.12 -16.12 -14.89
CA SER A 16 -39.09 -17.03 -14.41
C SER A 16 -37.77 -16.89 -15.18
N ILE A 17 -37.82 -16.71 -16.51
CA ILE A 17 -36.63 -16.45 -17.33
C ILE A 17 -35.97 -15.12 -16.92
N PHE A 18 -36.76 -14.07 -16.71
CA PHE A 18 -36.22 -12.77 -16.27
C PHE A 18 -35.57 -12.85 -14.88
N ILE A 19 -36.22 -13.48 -13.92
CA ILE A 19 -35.69 -13.65 -12.56
C ILE A 19 -34.42 -14.51 -12.60
N SER A 20 -34.43 -15.61 -13.33
CA SER A 20 -33.26 -16.50 -13.47
C SER A 20 -32.06 -15.75 -14.09
N ASN A 21 -32.28 -15.01 -15.18
CA ASN A 21 -31.23 -14.22 -15.82
C ASN A 21 -30.72 -13.09 -14.91
N TYR A 22 -31.61 -12.41 -14.18
CA TYR A 22 -31.23 -11.36 -13.24
C TYR A 22 -30.38 -11.91 -12.09
N LEU A 23 -30.82 -13.01 -11.47
CA LEU A 23 -30.09 -13.68 -10.40
C LEU A 23 -28.75 -14.24 -10.88
N GLY A 24 -28.72 -14.84 -12.08
CA GLY A 24 -27.50 -15.31 -12.72
C GLY A 24 -26.49 -14.18 -12.91
N ARG A 25 -26.90 -13.07 -13.52
CA ARG A 25 -26.03 -11.88 -13.69
C ARG A 25 -25.54 -11.32 -12.36
N LYS A 26 -26.41 -11.27 -11.34
CA LYS A 26 -26.05 -10.82 -9.99
C LYS A 26 -25.02 -11.74 -9.35
N ALA A 27 -25.19 -13.06 -9.45
CA ALA A 27 -24.24 -14.05 -8.93
C ALA A 27 -22.89 -13.95 -9.64
N THR A 28 -22.86 -13.87 -10.97
CA THR A 28 -21.62 -13.68 -11.74
C THR A 28 -20.88 -12.41 -11.34
N LYS A 29 -21.60 -11.29 -11.19
CA LYS A 29 -21.00 -10.03 -10.75
C LYS A 29 -20.40 -10.14 -9.34
N ASN A 30 -21.12 -10.76 -8.41
CA ASN A 30 -20.64 -10.97 -7.05
C ASN A 30 -19.39 -11.86 -7.01
N ASN A 31 -19.39 -12.97 -7.76
CA ASN A 31 -18.25 -13.86 -7.85
C ASN A 31 -17.01 -13.14 -8.41
N TYR A 32 -17.18 -12.39 -9.50
CA TYR A 32 -16.10 -11.59 -10.08
C TYR A 32 -15.52 -10.57 -9.09
N GLN A 33 -16.39 -9.91 -8.30
CA GLN A 33 -15.95 -8.98 -7.25
C GLN A 33 -15.17 -9.68 -6.14
N LEU A 34 -15.62 -10.86 -5.70
CA LEU A 34 -14.92 -11.66 -4.69
C LEU A 34 -13.56 -12.17 -5.21
N GLU A 35 -13.51 -12.65 -6.45
CA GLU A 35 -12.26 -13.07 -7.10
C GLU A 35 -11.26 -11.92 -7.23
N THR A 36 -11.73 -10.73 -7.60
CA THR A 36 -10.88 -9.52 -7.67
C THR A 36 -10.31 -9.15 -6.30
N LYS A 37 -11.15 -9.20 -5.25
CA LYS A 37 -10.73 -8.95 -3.86
C LYS A 37 -9.75 -10.00 -3.36
N ASP A 38 -9.99 -11.27 -3.66
CA ASP A 38 -9.10 -12.37 -3.31
C ASP A 38 -7.74 -12.23 -4.00
N LYS A 39 -7.73 -11.87 -5.29
CA LYS A 39 -6.51 -11.57 -6.05
C LYS A 39 -5.74 -10.43 -5.39
N ALA A 40 -6.39 -9.29 -5.12
CA ALA A 40 -5.77 -8.15 -4.44
C ALA A 40 -5.20 -8.54 -3.07
N TYR A 41 -5.94 -9.35 -2.31
CA TYR A 41 -5.51 -9.82 -1.00
C TYR A 41 -4.24 -10.67 -1.06
N LYS A 42 -4.19 -11.61 -1.99
CA LYS A 42 -3.04 -12.51 -2.14
C LYS A 42 -1.83 -11.83 -2.78
N SER A 43 -2.02 -10.95 -3.76
CA SER A 43 -0.93 -10.36 -4.53
C SER A 43 -0.36 -9.08 -3.93
N PHE A 44 -1.16 -8.31 -3.19
CA PHE A 44 -0.74 -7.04 -2.60
C PHE A 44 -0.76 -7.06 -1.06
N TYR A 45 -1.91 -7.34 -0.44
CA TYR A 45 -2.05 -7.19 1.02
C TYR A 45 -1.20 -8.22 1.80
N VAL A 46 -1.16 -9.48 1.37
CA VAL A 46 -0.33 -10.51 2.03
C VAL A 46 1.16 -10.18 1.93
N PRO A 47 1.74 -9.85 0.75
CA PRO A 47 3.13 -9.41 0.67
C PRO A 47 3.43 -8.16 1.50
N LEU A 48 2.53 -7.17 1.52
CA LEU A 48 2.68 -5.97 2.35
C LEU A 48 2.74 -6.33 3.85
N MET A 49 1.81 -7.16 4.34
CA MET A 49 1.81 -7.62 5.73
C MET A 49 3.06 -8.43 6.07
N LYS A 50 3.51 -9.30 5.15
CA LYS A 50 4.78 -10.03 5.30
C LYS A 50 5.95 -9.07 5.40
N PHE A 51 6.02 -8.04 4.56
CA PHE A 51 7.05 -7.02 4.63
C PHE A 51 7.07 -6.33 6.01
N LEU A 52 5.90 -5.92 6.51
CA LEU A 52 5.78 -5.25 7.81
C LEU A 52 6.11 -6.15 9.02
N ILE A 53 5.87 -7.47 8.91
CA ILE A 53 6.19 -8.43 9.98
C ILE A 53 7.66 -8.88 9.91
N SER A 54 8.14 -9.26 8.73
CA SER A 54 9.39 -10.00 8.55
C SER A 54 10.65 -9.17 8.76
N ALA A 55 10.60 -7.86 8.51
CA ALA A 55 11.77 -7.01 8.61
C ALA A 55 11.95 -6.38 10.01
N ASN A 56 11.35 -6.97 11.06
CA ASN A 56 11.47 -6.55 12.46
C ASN A 56 11.10 -5.04 12.62
N LYS A 57 11.40 -4.42 13.77
CA LYS A 57 11.24 -2.95 13.93
C LYS A 57 11.78 -2.18 12.71
N ASP A 58 12.85 -2.66 12.07
CA ASP A 58 13.57 -2.04 10.93
C ASP A 58 12.72 -1.80 9.67
N SER A 59 11.76 -2.66 9.32
CA SER A 59 10.80 -2.38 8.22
C SER A 59 9.82 -1.25 8.53
N MET A 60 9.42 -1.14 9.79
CA MET A 60 8.53 -0.08 10.26
C MET A 60 9.28 1.25 10.43
N ILE A 61 10.61 1.21 10.32
CA ILE A 61 11.57 2.32 10.31
C ILE A 61 11.96 2.57 8.85
N TYR A 62 10.93 2.86 8.07
CA TYR A 62 10.97 3.03 6.62
C TYR A 62 11.86 4.20 6.15
N TYR A 63 12.33 5.03 7.09
CA TYR A 63 13.33 6.08 6.90
C TYR A 63 14.55 5.63 6.09
N TRP A 64 15.15 4.48 6.39
CA TRP A 64 16.36 4.03 5.70
C TRP A 64 16.09 3.53 4.27
N TYR A 65 14.87 3.07 3.98
CA TYR A 65 14.47 2.64 2.64
C TYR A 65 14.18 3.83 1.72
N ILE A 66 13.58 4.92 2.24
CA ILE A 66 13.42 6.20 1.50
C ILE A 66 14.75 6.94 1.36
N ALA A 67 15.55 7.01 2.43
CA ALA A 67 16.83 7.74 2.47
C ALA A 67 17.98 7.01 1.76
N SER A 68 17.71 5.80 1.25
CA SER A 68 18.68 4.77 0.87
C SER A 68 19.81 5.25 -0.02
N TRP A 69 19.66 6.30 -0.83
CA TRP A 69 20.72 6.66 -1.77
C TRP A 69 21.86 7.51 -1.19
N TYR A 70 21.55 8.55 -0.41
CA TYR A 70 22.53 9.61 -0.12
C TYR A 70 23.25 9.44 1.22
N ALA A 71 22.51 9.18 2.28
CA ALA A 71 23.03 9.13 3.65
C ALA A 71 22.98 7.72 4.26
N ALA A 72 22.47 6.73 3.52
CA ALA A 72 22.38 5.38 4.04
C ALA A 72 23.76 4.70 4.02
N PRO A 73 24.11 3.93 5.06
CA PRO A 73 25.32 3.11 5.06
C PRO A 73 25.37 2.22 3.81
N GLY A 74 26.58 1.88 3.34
CA GLY A 74 26.78 1.19 2.06
C GLY A 74 25.93 -0.09 1.84
N LYS A 75 25.53 -0.78 2.91
CA LYS A 75 24.64 -1.95 2.86
C LYS A 75 23.19 -1.62 2.46
N PHE A 76 22.74 -0.38 2.66
CA PHE A 76 21.39 0.11 2.33
C PHE A 76 21.35 0.93 1.03
N LYS A 77 22.50 1.35 0.49
CA LYS A 77 22.58 2.06 -0.81
C LYS A 77 22.06 1.27 -2.02
N LYS A 78 21.74 -0.01 -1.83
CA LYS A 78 21.26 -0.92 -2.88
C LYS A 78 19.93 -1.60 -2.54
N SER A 79 19.28 -1.27 -1.43
CA SER A 79 17.99 -1.88 -1.10
C SER A 79 16.88 -1.26 -1.95
N SER A 80 16.10 -2.09 -2.65
CA SER A 80 14.94 -1.60 -3.39
C SER A 80 13.87 -1.11 -2.43
N ASP A 81 13.13 -0.08 -2.84
CA ASP A 81 11.92 0.34 -2.14
C ASP A 81 10.83 -0.72 -2.37
N LEU A 82 10.74 -1.66 -1.44
CA LEU A 82 9.78 -2.77 -1.47
C LEU A 82 8.33 -2.29 -1.56
N LEU A 83 7.98 -1.15 -0.95
CA LEU A 83 6.62 -0.64 -1.09
C LEU A 83 6.38 -0.13 -2.51
N SER A 84 7.32 0.63 -3.09
CA SER A 84 7.21 1.05 -4.49
C SER A 84 7.12 -0.13 -5.46
N ASP A 85 7.91 -1.19 -5.23
CA ASP A 85 7.86 -2.41 -6.04
C ASP A 85 6.50 -3.12 -5.92
N LEU A 86 5.96 -3.25 -4.70
CA LEU A 86 4.64 -3.81 -4.46
C LEU A 86 3.53 -2.97 -5.10
N LEU A 87 3.59 -1.65 -4.98
CA LEU A 87 2.60 -0.75 -5.57
C LEU A 87 2.60 -0.84 -7.10
N ARG A 88 3.77 -0.76 -7.73
CA ARG A 88 3.92 -0.82 -9.19
C ARG A 88 3.47 -2.15 -9.78
N SER A 89 3.80 -3.27 -9.11
CA SER A 89 3.44 -4.60 -9.58
C SER A 89 1.95 -4.94 -9.40
N ASN A 90 1.22 -4.16 -8.58
CA ASN A 90 -0.18 -4.42 -8.24
C ASN A 90 -1.14 -3.27 -8.61
N LEU A 91 -0.72 -2.28 -9.41
CA LEU A 91 -1.55 -1.11 -9.76
C LEU A 91 -2.99 -1.45 -10.18
N GLU A 92 -3.17 -2.56 -10.91
CA GLU A 92 -4.47 -3.04 -11.39
C GLU A 92 -5.44 -3.51 -10.31
N VAL A 93 -4.93 -3.91 -9.14
CA VAL A 93 -5.72 -4.44 -8.01
C VAL A 93 -5.68 -3.53 -6.78
N LEU A 94 -4.94 -2.42 -6.85
CA LEU A 94 -4.89 -1.45 -5.76
C LEU A 94 -6.21 -0.71 -5.64
N PRO A 95 -6.58 -0.32 -4.42
CA PRO A 95 -7.75 0.51 -4.21
C PRO A 95 -7.54 1.91 -4.76
N PRO A 96 -8.61 2.57 -5.26
CA PRO A 96 -8.50 3.90 -5.86
C PRO A 96 -7.81 4.92 -4.97
N LYS A 97 -8.04 4.88 -3.65
CA LYS A 97 -7.43 5.80 -2.67
C LYS A 97 -5.91 5.65 -2.58
N VAL A 98 -5.39 4.43 -2.75
CA VAL A 98 -3.95 4.17 -2.75
C VAL A 98 -3.36 4.50 -4.11
N VAL A 99 -4.03 4.14 -5.22
CA VAL A 99 -3.58 4.44 -6.60
C VAL A 99 -3.28 5.92 -6.79
N THR A 100 -4.13 6.81 -6.26
CA THR A 100 -3.93 8.27 -6.37
C THR A 100 -2.66 8.77 -5.68
N LEU A 101 -2.11 8.01 -4.73
CA LEU A 101 -0.91 8.37 -3.98
C LEU A 101 0.37 7.81 -4.62
N VAL A 102 0.28 6.79 -5.49
CA VAL A 102 1.46 6.07 -6.02
C VAL A 102 2.38 6.99 -6.80
N SER A 103 1.83 7.89 -7.62
CA SER A 103 2.65 8.82 -8.43
C SER A 103 3.44 9.77 -7.53
N GLU A 104 2.75 10.44 -6.61
CA GLU A 104 3.37 11.40 -5.69
C GLU A 104 4.41 10.73 -4.78
N TYR A 105 4.12 9.50 -4.37
CA TYR A 105 5.02 8.67 -3.61
C TYR A 105 6.30 8.35 -4.40
N SER A 106 6.15 7.87 -5.63
CA SER A 106 7.27 7.50 -6.49
C SER A 106 8.20 8.68 -6.80
N THR A 107 7.66 9.90 -6.87
CA THR A 107 8.45 11.13 -7.08
C THR A 107 9.04 11.71 -5.81
N SER A 108 8.68 11.19 -4.63
CA SER A 108 9.18 11.64 -3.34
C SER A 108 10.26 10.71 -2.76
N THR A 109 10.33 9.45 -3.20
CA THR A 109 11.32 8.47 -2.71
C THR A 109 12.67 8.60 -3.43
N SER A 110 13.67 7.81 -3.03
CA SER A 110 15.00 7.78 -3.68
C SER A 110 14.95 7.45 -5.18
N GLY A 111 13.89 6.79 -5.66
CA GLY A 111 13.65 6.56 -7.09
C GLY A 111 13.47 7.85 -7.90
N ALA A 112 13.10 8.96 -7.25
CA ALA A 112 12.92 10.26 -7.90
C ALA A 112 14.22 10.84 -8.48
N GLN A 113 15.38 10.45 -7.97
CA GLN A 113 16.69 10.84 -8.50
C GLN A 113 16.84 10.48 -9.98
N MET A 114 16.25 9.35 -10.42
CA MET A 114 16.28 8.94 -11.83
C MET A 114 15.55 9.94 -12.75
N PHE A 115 14.66 10.77 -12.21
CA PHE A 115 13.85 11.73 -12.95
C PHE A 115 14.37 13.17 -12.83
N PHE A 116 14.88 13.57 -11.65
CA PHE A 116 15.27 14.96 -11.37
C PHE A 116 16.79 15.22 -11.44
N GLY A 117 17.61 14.17 -11.58
CA GLY A 117 19.07 14.29 -11.48
C GLY A 117 19.56 14.53 -10.05
N ASP A 118 20.87 14.46 -9.85
CA ASP A 118 21.50 14.52 -8.52
C ASP A 118 21.23 15.86 -7.82
N ASP A 119 21.39 16.98 -8.53
CA ASP A 119 21.36 18.31 -7.92
C ASP A 119 19.94 18.76 -7.54
N GLY A 120 18.96 18.58 -8.43
CA GLY A 120 17.56 18.97 -8.17
C GLY A 120 16.89 18.13 -7.07
N TYR A 121 17.27 16.85 -6.96
CA TYR A 121 16.84 16.00 -5.85
C TYR A 121 17.52 16.38 -4.53
N ARG A 122 18.82 16.72 -4.53
CA ARG A 122 19.56 17.17 -3.34
C ARG A 122 19.00 18.44 -2.73
N GLU A 123 18.63 19.42 -3.55
CA GLU A 123 18.04 20.69 -3.06
C GLU A 123 16.71 20.46 -2.32
N ASN A 124 15.91 19.50 -2.80
CA ASN A 124 14.60 19.17 -2.24
C ASN A 124 14.62 17.94 -1.33
N TYR A 125 15.79 17.39 -1.02
CA TYR A 125 15.95 16.08 -0.38
C TYR A 125 15.14 15.96 0.91
N ARG A 126 15.23 16.99 1.77
CA ARG A 126 14.50 17.02 3.04
C ARG A 126 12.99 17.06 2.83
N HIS A 127 12.52 17.87 1.88
CA HIS A 127 11.09 17.98 1.56
C HIS A 127 10.56 16.65 1.03
N ASN A 128 11.25 16.07 0.04
CA ASN A 128 10.91 14.77 -0.56
C ASN A 128 10.89 13.66 0.48
N LEU A 129 11.85 13.65 1.40
CA LEU A 129 11.90 12.64 2.45
C LEU A 129 10.77 12.74 3.47
N ILE A 130 10.41 13.96 3.91
CA ILE A 130 9.23 14.18 4.76
C ILE A 130 7.99 13.69 4.03
N LYS A 131 7.83 14.12 2.77
CA LYS A 131 6.67 13.80 1.95
C LYS A 131 6.52 12.30 1.69
N ALA A 132 7.61 11.61 1.35
CA ALA A 132 7.63 10.16 1.17
C ALA A 132 7.27 9.42 2.47
N SER A 133 7.75 9.89 3.62
CA SER A 133 7.41 9.29 4.93
C SER A 133 5.91 9.45 5.24
N GLU A 134 5.33 10.63 5.00
CA GLU A 134 3.89 10.87 5.17
C GLU A 134 3.03 10.00 4.23
N LEU A 135 3.45 9.89 2.97
CA LEU A 135 2.78 9.08 1.96
C LEU A 135 2.89 7.58 2.28
N PHE A 136 4.05 7.11 2.75
CA PHE A 136 4.23 5.73 3.22
C PHE A 136 3.22 5.41 4.34
N ASP A 137 3.17 6.23 5.39
CA ASP A 137 2.23 6.04 6.51
C ASP A 137 0.79 6.00 6.02
N THR A 138 0.44 6.90 5.12
CA THR A 138 -0.91 6.99 4.55
C THR A 138 -1.25 5.74 3.75
N ILE A 139 -0.36 5.31 2.85
CA ILE A 139 -0.54 4.12 2.01
C ILE A 139 -0.65 2.86 2.86
N VAL A 140 0.26 2.68 3.83
CA VAL A 140 0.26 1.51 4.71
C VAL A 140 -1.02 1.45 5.53
N ARG A 141 -1.43 2.56 6.16
CA ARG A 141 -2.67 2.60 6.95
C ARG A 141 -3.90 2.28 6.11
N GLN A 142 -4.05 2.93 4.96
CA GLN A 142 -5.19 2.68 4.07
C GLN A 142 -5.20 1.22 3.60
N SER A 143 -4.04 0.68 3.23
CA SER A 143 -3.90 -0.70 2.77
C SER A 143 -4.24 -1.71 3.87
N LEU A 144 -3.79 -1.49 5.12
CA LEU A 144 -4.11 -2.38 6.24
C LEU A 144 -5.57 -2.29 6.68
N GLN A 145 -6.16 -1.09 6.67
CA GLN A 145 -7.60 -0.91 6.92
C GLN A 145 -8.43 -1.67 5.88
N GLU A 146 -8.07 -1.55 4.61
CA GLU A 146 -8.76 -2.26 3.54
C GLU A 146 -8.54 -3.77 3.60
N ALA A 147 -7.32 -4.22 3.88
CA ALA A 147 -7.03 -5.63 4.09
C ALA A 147 -7.86 -6.22 5.24
N SER A 148 -8.06 -5.48 6.33
CA SER A 148 -8.94 -5.91 7.44
C SER A 148 -10.40 -6.06 6.97
N LEU A 149 -10.91 -5.12 6.18
CA LEU A 149 -12.26 -5.20 5.62
C LEU A 149 -12.41 -6.39 4.67
N ILE A 150 -11.51 -6.52 3.69
CA ILE A 150 -11.55 -7.58 2.69
C ILE A 150 -11.36 -8.96 3.32
N SER A 151 -10.49 -9.10 4.33
CA SER A 151 -10.29 -10.37 5.02
C SER A 151 -11.60 -10.91 5.61
N LYS A 152 -12.44 -10.03 6.19
CA LYS A 152 -13.75 -10.41 6.74
C LYS A 152 -14.72 -10.86 5.65
N GLU A 153 -14.74 -10.15 4.53
CA GLU A 153 -15.61 -10.51 3.39
C GLU A 153 -15.20 -11.84 2.74
N LEU A 154 -13.90 -12.16 2.71
CA LEU A 154 -13.36 -13.40 2.17
C LEU A 154 -13.35 -14.56 3.18
N GLY A 155 -13.66 -14.29 4.47
CA GLY A 155 -13.57 -15.29 5.53
C GLY A 155 -12.13 -15.64 5.97
N TYR A 156 -11.16 -14.77 5.68
CA TYR A 156 -9.78 -14.92 6.12
C TYR A 156 -9.57 -14.36 7.54
N PRO A 157 -8.55 -14.83 8.26
CA PRO A 157 -8.15 -14.22 9.53
C PRO A 157 -7.76 -12.74 9.34
N ASP A 158 -8.20 -11.88 10.24
CA ASP A 158 -7.90 -10.45 10.23
C ASP A 158 -6.51 -10.17 10.81
N ILE A 159 -5.47 -10.57 10.07
CA ILE A 159 -4.05 -10.35 10.43
C ILE A 159 -3.68 -8.87 10.29
N ALA A 160 -4.37 -8.13 9.41
CA ALA A 160 -4.07 -6.74 9.12
C ALA A 160 -4.35 -5.82 10.33
N LYS A 161 -5.40 -6.10 11.10
CA LYS A 161 -5.77 -5.32 12.29
C LYS A 161 -4.66 -5.25 13.35
N PRO A 162 -4.10 -6.34 13.89
CA PRO A 162 -3.03 -6.26 14.87
C PRO A 162 -1.74 -5.62 14.31
N ILE A 163 -1.47 -5.76 13.01
CA ILE A 163 -0.35 -5.06 12.36
C ILE A 163 -0.61 -3.55 12.35
N LEU A 164 -1.82 -3.12 12.01
CA LEU A 164 -2.19 -1.70 12.01
C LEU A 164 -2.09 -1.10 13.41
N GLU A 165 -2.58 -1.79 14.43
CA GLU A 165 -2.46 -1.37 15.83
C GLU A 165 -0.98 -1.23 16.23
N SER A 166 -0.14 -2.22 15.89
CA SER A 166 1.30 -2.12 16.11
C SER A 166 1.93 -0.96 15.33
N PHE A 167 1.49 -0.73 14.10
CA PHE A 167 1.98 0.34 13.24
C PHE A 167 1.63 1.73 13.79
N ASP A 168 0.43 1.90 14.35
CA ASP A 168 0.00 3.18 14.91
C ASP A 168 0.62 3.49 16.27
N ASN A 169 0.98 2.46 17.05
CA ASN A 169 1.60 2.60 18.36
C ASN A 169 3.12 2.83 18.32
N ILE A 170 3.75 2.78 17.15
CA ILE A 170 5.18 3.09 17.02
C ILE A 170 5.38 4.60 17.12
N GLU A 171 6.24 5.00 18.05
CA GLU A 171 6.63 6.39 18.20
C GLU A 171 7.25 6.93 16.91
N LYS A 172 6.72 8.06 16.45
CA LYS A 172 7.20 8.77 15.25
C LYS A 172 8.67 9.18 15.35
N THR A 173 9.19 9.34 16.57
CA THR A 173 10.49 9.95 16.87
C THR A 173 11.35 9.10 17.81
N ASN A 174 11.21 7.77 17.81
CA ASN A 174 12.13 6.94 18.56
C ASN A 174 13.57 7.19 18.06
N LEU A 175 14.44 7.72 18.92
CA LEU A 175 15.78 8.21 18.55
C LEU A 175 16.69 7.13 17.98
N ASN A 176 16.46 5.87 18.37
CA ASN A 176 17.22 4.75 17.85
C ASN A 176 16.78 4.40 16.42
N PHE A 177 15.52 4.73 16.06
CA PHE A 177 14.76 4.07 15.01
C PHE A 177 13.57 4.93 14.52
N PRO A 178 13.85 6.02 13.82
CA PRO A 178 12.86 7.06 13.61
C PRO A 178 12.08 6.81 12.31
N ARG A 179 10.75 6.90 12.37
CA ARG A 179 9.87 6.79 11.18
C ARG A 179 10.00 8.01 10.26
N TYR A 180 10.38 9.15 10.84
CA TYR A 180 10.71 10.40 10.17
C TYR A 180 12.20 10.70 10.32
N LEU A 181 12.74 11.67 9.58
CA LEU A 181 14.06 12.23 9.86
C LEU A 181 14.08 12.79 11.29
N PRO A 182 14.91 12.28 12.23
CA PRO A 182 14.99 12.87 13.56
C PRO A 182 15.40 14.33 13.50
N GLU A 183 14.94 15.11 14.47
CA GLU A 183 15.20 16.54 14.53
C GLU A 183 16.70 16.88 14.52
N ILE A 184 17.54 16.00 15.05
CA ILE A 184 19.01 16.14 14.99
C ILE A 184 19.55 16.17 13.56
N TYR A 185 18.95 15.41 12.64
CA TYR A 185 19.32 15.41 11.22
C TYR A 185 18.58 16.49 10.42
N GLN A 186 17.53 17.09 11.00
CA GLN A 186 16.79 18.20 10.41
C GLN A 186 17.55 19.54 10.51
N LYS A 187 18.44 19.70 11.50
CA LYS A 187 19.19 20.96 11.74
C LYS A 187 20.47 21.09 10.91
N SER A 188 21.00 19.99 10.37
CA SER A 188 22.35 19.91 9.77
C SER A 188 22.47 20.29 8.29
N GLY A 189 21.37 20.49 7.58
CA GLY A 189 21.38 20.82 6.14
C GLY A 189 21.90 19.69 5.22
N PRO A 190 21.75 19.83 3.88
CA PRO A 190 22.03 18.75 2.92
C PRO A 190 23.53 18.42 2.72
N ARG A 191 24.46 19.21 3.28
CA ARG A 191 25.90 19.07 3.02
C ARG A 191 26.66 18.14 3.98
N GLN A 192 26.14 17.86 5.16
CA GLN A 192 26.93 17.17 6.21
C GLN A 192 26.95 15.64 6.11
N PHE A 193 26.10 15.01 5.28
CA PHE A 193 26.03 13.54 5.21
C PHE A 193 26.75 12.91 4.01
N VAL A 194 27.49 13.70 3.22
CA VAL A 194 28.37 13.15 2.19
C VAL A 194 29.68 12.70 2.86
N GLY A 195 29.68 11.50 3.44
CA GLY A 195 30.89 10.84 3.96
C GLY A 195 31.02 10.69 5.47
N GLU A 196 30.07 11.20 6.26
CA GLU A 196 30.02 10.93 7.70
C GLU A 196 29.15 9.69 7.98
N GLU A 197 29.68 8.75 8.78
CA GLU A 197 28.90 7.61 9.27
C GLU A 197 27.76 8.15 10.17
N PRO A 198 26.53 7.64 10.04
CA PRO A 198 25.45 8.02 10.94
C PRO A 198 25.88 7.75 12.39
N PRO A 199 25.54 8.61 13.36
CA PRO A 199 25.97 8.49 14.76
C PRO A 199 25.52 7.22 15.48
N TYR A 200 24.81 6.32 14.80
CA TYR A 200 24.34 5.03 15.30
C TYR A 200 24.64 3.93 14.27
N TYR A 201 25.93 3.68 14.03
CA TYR A 201 26.47 2.41 13.57
C TYR A 201 27.71 2.05 14.39
#